data_AF-A0A6J7FD89-F1
#
_entry.id   AF-A0A6J7FD89-F1
#
_cell.length_a   1.000
_cell.length_b   1.000
_cell.length_c   1.000
_cell.angle_alpha   90.00
_cell.angle_beta   90.00
_cell.angle_gamma   90.00
#
_symmetry.space_group_name_H-M   'P 1'
#
loop_
_entity.id
_entity.type
_entity.pdbx_description
1 polymer ?
#
loop_
_entity_poly.entity_id
_entity_poly.type
_entity_poly.pdbx_seq_one_letter_code
_entity_poly.pdbx_strand_id
1 'polypeptide(L)'
;MGPMGDPAIVKLSDGTWLMHLQGFGVGNTGPEFARWACVATSPDGKTWTPVQSRSYGGSPDVQTNPNIYMNKSGKIEWMWPSPLGVITKVGDGNDYGDANTYIQAGDPERLDLADGTELYAMGGFDNRAGGVITFAKKVNNSYSIATVMGGPSTGGSPNRKMTWTVSGASESQITVQNFCLNKNVKNISGATVTMTTTGGVVTVVATDPANDHACVGVLVGPERIIG
;
A
#
# COMPACT_ATOMS: atom_id res chain seq x y z
N MET A 1 -18.43 -2.97 20.50
CA MET A 1 -17.73 -1.86 19.82
C MET A 1 -16.25 -2.23 19.80
N GLY A 2 -15.64 -2.43 18.64
CA GLY A 2 -14.19 -2.59 18.55
C GLY A 2 -13.48 -1.22 18.65
N PRO A 3 -12.15 -1.19 18.81
CA PRO A 3 -11.41 0.07 18.81
C PRO A 3 -11.60 0.82 17.48
N MET A 4 -11.64 2.15 17.55
CA MET A 4 -11.44 3.01 16.38
C MET A 4 -9.94 3.02 16.06
N GLY A 5 -9.60 2.93 14.77
CA GLY A 5 -8.22 2.87 14.30
C GLY A 5 -8.03 3.64 12.99
N ASP A 6 -6.77 3.75 12.59
CA ASP A 6 -6.36 4.14 11.24
C ASP A 6 -6.98 5.46 10.76
N PRO A 7 -6.67 6.59 11.44
CA PRO A 7 -7.19 7.90 11.06
C PRO A 7 -6.54 8.41 9.77
N ALA A 8 -7.36 8.99 8.91
CA ALA A 8 -6.91 9.75 7.74
C ALA A 8 -7.55 11.14 7.76
N ILE A 9 -6.74 12.17 7.51
CA ILE A 9 -7.16 13.58 7.52
C ILE A 9 -6.79 14.23 6.21
N VAL A 10 -7.71 15.02 5.65
CA VAL A 10 -7.50 15.77 4.42
C VAL A 10 -8.03 17.20 4.56
N LYS A 11 -7.31 18.16 3.96
CA LYS A 11 -7.80 19.53 3.78
C LYS A 11 -8.62 19.63 2.49
N LEU A 12 -9.79 20.22 2.59
CA LEU A 12 -10.72 20.40 1.49
C LEU A 12 -10.40 21.67 0.67
N SER A 13 -10.96 21.75 -0.53
CA SER A 13 -10.76 22.87 -1.45
C SER A 13 -11.31 24.19 -0.91
N ASP A 14 -12.31 24.13 -0.03
CA ASP A 14 -12.88 25.29 0.66
C ASP A 14 -12.06 25.73 1.90
N GLY A 15 -10.95 25.04 2.19
CA GLY A 15 -10.07 25.32 3.31
C GLY A 15 -10.44 24.60 4.61
N THR A 16 -11.59 23.94 4.68
CA THR A 16 -12.00 23.11 5.82
C THR A 16 -11.28 21.76 5.81
N TRP A 17 -11.53 20.91 6.79
CA TRP A 17 -10.86 19.63 7.00
C TRP A 17 -11.87 18.52 7.22
N LEU A 18 -11.51 17.33 6.75
CA LEU A 18 -12.26 16.10 6.93
C LEU A 18 -11.34 15.04 7.55
N MET A 19 -11.85 14.33 8.54
CA MET A 19 -11.20 13.17 9.15
C MET A 19 -12.10 11.94 9.00
N HIS A 20 -11.52 10.83 8.57
CA HIS A 20 -12.11 9.49 8.64
C HIS A 20 -11.32 8.65 9.64
N LEU A 21 -12.01 7.89 10.49
CA LEU A 21 -11.42 6.84 11.30
C LEU A 21 -12.12 5.52 11.01
N GLN A 22 -11.36 4.45 10.81
CA GLN A 22 -11.94 3.12 10.66
C GLN A 22 -12.62 2.69 11.97
N GLY A 23 -13.92 2.42 11.88
CA GLY A 23 -14.72 1.85 12.96
C GLY A 23 -14.97 0.36 12.73
N PHE A 24 -14.62 -0.47 13.71
CA PHE A 24 -14.98 -1.89 13.69
C PHE A 24 -16.36 -2.11 14.36
N GLY A 25 -17.35 -2.54 13.56
CA GLY A 25 -18.68 -2.91 14.05
C GLY A 25 -19.58 -1.74 14.45
N VAL A 26 -19.37 -0.54 13.89
CA VAL A 26 -20.27 0.60 14.08
C VAL A 26 -21.45 0.45 13.13
N GLY A 27 -22.65 0.08 13.62
CA GLY A 27 -23.86 0.03 12.78
C GLY A 27 -23.99 -1.21 11.88
N ASN A 28 -24.20 -2.38 12.49
CA ASN A 28 -24.49 -3.69 11.85
C ASN A 28 -25.77 -3.74 10.97
N THR A 29 -26.12 -2.67 10.26
CA THR A 29 -27.28 -2.59 9.35
C THR A 29 -26.89 -2.51 7.87
N GLY A 30 -25.59 -2.52 7.55
CA GLY A 30 -25.07 -2.63 6.18
C GLY A 30 -24.91 -4.08 5.71
N PRO A 31 -24.63 -4.33 4.42
CA PRO A 31 -24.31 -5.67 3.92
C PRO A 31 -23.10 -6.25 4.66
N GLU A 32 -22.99 -7.58 4.67
CA GLU A 32 -22.13 -8.44 5.52
C GLU A 32 -20.63 -8.08 5.56
N PHE A 33 -20.17 -7.14 4.73
CA PHE A 33 -18.78 -6.71 4.55
C PHE A 33 -18.61 -5.19 4.37
N ALA A 34 -19.61 -4.38 4.74
CA ALA A 34 -19.47 -2.93 4.79
C ALA A 34 -18.77 -2.50 6.09
N ARG A 35 -17.65 -1.80 5.97
CA ARG A 35 -17.01 -1.10 7.10
C ARG A 35 -17.61 0.29 7.25
N TRP A 36 -17.39 0.88 8.42
CA TRP A 36 -17.87 2.22 8.73
C TRP A 36 -16.70 3.12 9.09
N ALA A 37 -16.71 4.32 8.52
CA ALA A 37 -15.81 5.39 8.91
C ALA A 37 -16.56 6.29 9.87
N CYS A 38 -16.02 6.45 11.07
CA CYS A 38 -16.38 7.56 11.95
C CYS A 38 -15.81 8.84 11.31
N VAL A 39 -16.64 9.87 11.20
CA VAL A 39 -16.28 11.09 10.45
C VAL A 39 -16.32 12.30 11.37
N ALA A 40 -15.34 13.19 11.23
CA ALA A 40 -15.37 14.52 11.82
C ALA A 40 -14.92 15.56 10.80
N THR A 41 -15.46 16.78 10.93
CA THR A 41 -15.06 17.94 10.13
C THR A 41 -14.45 19.01 11.01
N SER A 42 -13.58 19.85 10.45
CA SER A 42 -13.01 21.00 11.16
C SER A 42 -12.88 22.21 10.23
N PRO A 43 -13.26 23.41 10.66
CA PRO A 43 -13.04 24.62 9.86
C PRO A 43 -11.56 25.07 9.86
N ASP A 44 -10.77 24.68 10.86
CA ASP A 44 -9.44 25.22 11.12
C ASP A 44 -8.34 24.16 11.33
N GLY A 45 -8.71 22.88 11.33
CA GLY A 45 -7.83 21.74 11.60
C GLY A 45 -7.49 21.55 13.08
N LYS A 46 -8.08 22.36 13.97
CA LYS A 46 -7.81 22.36 15.43
C LYS A 46 -9.04 21.97 16.22
N THR A 47 -10.21 22.47 15.83
CA THR A 47 -11.48 22.22 16.48
C THR A 47 -12.32 21.28 15.62
N TRP A 48 -12.68 20.12 16.15
CA TRP A 48 -13.32 19.04 15.38
C TRP A 48 -14.76 18.79 15.83
N THR A 49 -15.66 18.64 14.86
CA THR A 49 -17.08 18.32 15.08
C THR A 49 -17.36 16.95 14.46
N PRO A 50 -17.75 15.94 15.26
CA PRO A 50 -18.24 14.67 14.74
C PRO A 50 -19.47 14.86 13.85
N VAL A 51 -19.53 14.15 12.74
CA VAL A 51 -20.67 14.14 11.82
C VAL A 51 -21.12 12.70 11.58
N GLN A 52 -22.18 12.52 10.79
CA GLN A 52 -22.72 11.20 10.48
C GLN A 52 -21.64 10.28 9.89
N SER A 53 -21.48 9.09 10.49
CA SER A 53 -20.58 8.05 10.00
C SER A 53 -20.98 7.60 8.59
N ARG A 54 -19.98 7.18 7.80
CA ARG A 54 -20.15 6.76 6.40
C ARG A 54 -19.83 5.28 6.24
N SER A 55 -20.60 4.56 5.45
CA SER A 55 -20.27 3.18 5.09
C SER A 55 -19.34 3.16 3.87
N TYR A 56 -18.44 2.18 3.84
CA TYR A 56 -17.55 1.91 2.72
C TYR A 56 -17.19 0.43 2.66
N GLY A 57 -16.50 0.04 1.60
CA GLY A 57 -16.33 -1.37 1.28
C GLY A 57 -17.56 -1.95 0.58
N GLY A 58 -17.69 -3.28 0.63
CA GLY A 58 -18.67 -4.06 -0.11
C GLY A 58 -18.28 -5.53 -0.11
N SER A 59 -18.70 -6.29 -1.12
CA SER A 59 -18.16 -7.63 -1.37
C SER A 59 -17.04 -7.51 -2.42
N PRO A 60 -15.76 -7.75 -2.08
CA PRO A 60 -15.22 -8.29 -0.83
C PRO A 60 -14.87 -7.25 0.24
N ASP A 61 -14.69 -7.73 1.48
CA ASP A 61 -14.44 -6.91 2.68
C ASP A 61 -13.19 -6.03 2.56
N VAL A 62 -13.20 -4.94 3.32
CA VAL A 62 -12.05 -4.07 3.54
C VAL A 62 -11.05 -4.76 4.46
N GLN A 63 -9.77 -4.76 4.10
CA GLN A 63 -8.73 -5.42 4.90
C GLN A 63 -8.21 -4.54 6.05
N THR A 64 -7.69 -3.33 5.81
CA THR A 64 -7.27 -2.37 6.87
C THR A 64 -6.94 -1.00 6.26
N ASN A 65 -6.81 0.05 7.07
CA ASN A 65 -6.15 1.31 6.73
C ASN A 65 -6.72 2.05 5.50
N PRO A 66 -8.00 2.46 5.53
CA PRO A 66 -8.52 3.36 4.52
C PRO A 66 -7.80 4.71 4.59
N ASN A 67 -7.62 5.35 3.44
CA ASN A 67 -7.04 6.69 3.36
C ASN A 67 -7.95 7.62 2.55
N ILE A 68 -7.89 8.92 2.82
CA ILE A 68 -8.61 9.95 2.08
C ILE A 68 -7.65 11.03 1.59
N TYR A 69 -7.81 11.41 0.33
CA TYR A 69 -6.94 12.37 -0.33
C TYR A 69 -7.75 13.39 -1.13
N MET A 70 -7.27 14.64 -1.19
CA MET A 70 -7.87 15.68 -2.02
C MET A 70 -7.15 15.71 -3.35
N ASN A 71 -7.81 15.23 -4.40
CA ASN A 71 -7.21 15.19 -5.73
C ASN A 71 -7.13 16.58 -6.37
N LYS A 72 -6.31 16.70 -7.41
CA LYS A 72 -6.10 17.94 -8.17
C LYS A 72 -7.37 18.56 -8.76
N SER A 73 -8.45 17.79 -8.89
CA SER A 73 -9.75 18.27 -9.37
C SER A 73 -10.65 18.81 -8.24
N GLY A 74 -10.15 18.89 -7.01
CA GLY A 74 -10.92 19.35 -5.86
C GLY A 74 -11.94 18.33 -5.35
N LYS A 75 -11.72 17.04 -5.61
CA LYS A 75 -12.58 15.94 -5.16
C LYS A 75 -11.82 15.03 -4.19
N ILE A 76 -12.54 14.48 -3.23
CA ILE A 76 -11.99 13.51 -2.30
C ILE A 76 -11.91 12.16 -3.00
N GLU A 77 -10.74 11.56 -2.98
CA GLU A 77 -10.54 10.17 -3.31
C GLU A 77 -10.41 9.38 -2.02
N TRP A 78 -11.34 8.45 -1.83
CA TRP A 78 -11.32 7.51 -0.72
C TRP A 78 -10.80 6.18 -1.22
N MET A 79 -9.73 5.70 -0.59
CA MET A 79 -9.03 4.48 -0.98
C MET A 79 -8.95 3.49 0.17
N TRP A 80 -9.10 2.20 -0.13
CA TRP A 80 -8.93 1.14 0.85
C TRP A 80 -8.48 -0.20 0.22
N PRO A 81 -7.64 -0.97 0.91
CA PRO A 81 -7.30 -2.34 0.55
C PRO A 81 -8.49 -3.31 0.58
N SER A 82 -8.54 -4.20 -0.41
CA SER A 82 -9.44 -5.36 -0.48
C SER A 82 -8.68 -6.60 -1.00
N PRO A 83 -9.24 -7.81 -0.85
CA PRO A 83 -8.67 -9.01 -1.46
C PRO A 83 -8.46 -8.95 -2.98
N LEU A 84 -9.13 -8.04 -3.69
CA LEU A 84 -9.02 -7.88 -5.15
C LEU A 84 -8.01 -6.82 -5.57
N GLY A 85 -7.57 -5.95 -4.66
CA GLY A 85 -6.94 -4.69 -5.05
C GLY A 85 -7.17 -3.56 -4.06
N VAL A 86 -6.43 -2.47 -4.24
CA VAL A 86 -6.81 -1.18 -3.64
C VAL A 86 -8.01 -0.63 -4.39
N ILE A 87 -9.13 -0.48 -3.69
CA ILE A 87 -10.35 0.12 -4.22
C ILE A 87 -10.30 1.62 -3.98
N THR A 88 -10.74 2.40 -4.97
CA THR A 88 -10.88 3.85 -4.86
C THR A 88 -12.26 4.30 -5.29
N LYS A 89 -12.80 5.30 -4.60
CA LYS A 89 -13.98 6.05 -5.03
C LYS A 89 -13.70 7.53 -4.96
N VAL A 90 -14.22 8.30 -5.91
CA VAL A 90 -14.05 9.75 -5.98
C VAL A 90 -15.38 10.44 -5.71
N GLY A 91 -15.36 11.49 -4.88
CA GLY A 91 -16.55 12.13 -4.36
C GLY A 91 -16.30 13.53 -3.82
N ASP A 92 -17.31 14.12 -3.21
CA ASP A 92 -17.20 15.42 -2.50
C ASP A 92 -17.04 15.27 -0.98
N GLY A 93 -16.88 14.04 -0.52
CA GLY A 93 -16.86 13.69 0.89
C GLY A 93 -18.15 13.04 1.32
N ASN A 94 -19.32 13.51 0.90
CA ASN A 94 -20.59 12.90 1.28
C ASN A 94 -21.00 11.83 0.28
N ASP A 95 -20.95 12.17 -1.01
CA ASP A 95 -21.36 11.30 -2.10
C ASP A 95 -20.12 10.89 -2.90
N TYR A 96 -20.04 9.59 -3.20
CA TYR A 96 -18.94 8.98 -3.94
C TYR A 96 -19.47 8.24 -5.15
N GLY A 97 -18.76 8.35 -6.27
CA GLY A 97 -19.07 7.63 -7.49
C GLY A 97 -18.67 6.16 -7.47
N ASP A 98 -18.54 5.59 -8.66
CA ASP A 98 -18.20 4.18 -8.87
C ASP A 98 -16.80 3.83 -8.36
N ALA A 99 -16.62 2.55 -8.02
CA ALA A 99 -15.37 2.01 -7.53
C ALA A 99 -14.41 1.70 -8.69
N ASN A 100 -13.16 2.12 -8.56
CA ASN A 100 -12.04 1.66 -9.41
C ASN A 100 -11.12 0.74 -8.60
N THR A 101 -10.60 -0.30 -9.22
CA THR A 101 -9.70 -1.27 -8.59
C THR A 101 -8.29 -1.15 -9.17
N TYR A 102 -7.31 -0.97 -8.29
CA TYR A 102 -5.88 -1.01 -8.60
C TYR A 102 -5.26 -2.34 -8.15
N ILE A 103 -3.95 -2.49 -8.35
CA ILE A 103 -3.20 -3.67 -7.94
C ILE A 103 -3.42 -4.02 -6.46
N GLN A 104 -3.25 -5.30 -6.13
CA GLN A 104 -3.34 -5.77 -4.75
C GLN A 104 -2.19 -5.23 -3.91
N ALA A 105 -2.54 -4.38 -2.94
CA ALA A 105 -1.63 -3.81 -1.96
C ALA A 105 -2.40 -3.35 -0.71
N GLY A 106 -1.67 -3.13 0.37
CA GLY A 106 -2.13 -2.51 1.62
C GLY A 106 -1.73 -1.04 1.71
N ASP A 107 -2.18 -0.38 2.77
CA ASP A 107 -1.75 0.94 3.22
C ASP A 107 -1.54 1.97 2.09
N PRO A 108 -2.59 2.25 1.29
CA PRO A 108 -2.46 3.15 0.16
C PRO A 108 -2.27 4.60 0.64
N GLU A 109 -1.32 5.27 0.01
CA GLU A 109 -1.02 6.69 0.15
C GLU A 109 -0.91 7.31 -1.25
N ARG A 110 -1.24 8.60 -1.36
CA ARG A 110 -1.23 9.32 -2.62
C ARG A 110 -0.39 10.59 -2.54
N LEU A 111 0.38 10.81 -3.60
CA LEU A 111 1.19 12.02 -3.79
C LEU A 111 1.04 12.53 -5.22
N ASP A 112 0.47 13.72 -5.38
CA ASP A 112 0.46 14.42 -6.67
C ASP A 112 1.69 15.35 -6.74
N LEU A 113 2.54 15.14 -7.75
CA LEU A 113 3.74 15.95 -8.01
C LEU A 113 3.39 17.22 -8.81
N ALA A 114 4.24 18.23 -8.67
CA ALA A 114 4.06 19.54 -9.32
C ALA A 114 4.06 19.47 -10.87
N ASP A 115 4.67 18.45 -11.46
CA ASP A 115 4.68 18.21 -12.90
C ASP A 115 3.41 17.50 -13.42
N GLY A 116 2.44 17.26 -12.54
CA GLY A 116 1.19 16.58 -12.84
C GLY A 116 1.25 15.06 -12.73
N THR A 117 2.39 14.49 -12.35
CA THR A 117 2.53 13.06 -12.08
C THR A 117 1.80 12.70 -10.79
N GLU A 118 0.86 11.76 -10.86
CA GLU A 118 0.15 11.22 -9.70
C GLU A 118 0.83 9.92 -9.28
N LEU A 119 1.22 9.81 -8.01
CA LEU A 119 1.88 8.64 -7.43
C LEU A 119 0.97 8.00 -6.38
N TYR A 120 0.90 6.67 -6.40
CA TYR A 120 0.48 5.90 -5.23
C TYR A 120 1.69 5.25 -4.59
N ALA A 121 1.78 5.35 -3.28
CA ALA A 121 2.62 4.51 -2.46
C ALA A 121 1.72 3.49 -1.76
N MET A 122 1.96 2.20 -1.96
CA MET A 122 1.15 1.16 -1.33
C MET A 122 2.09 0.15 -0.66
N GLY A 123 1.82 -0.21 0.59
CA GLY A 123 2.61 -1.18 1.36
C GLY A 123 2.06 -2.59 1.21
N GLY A 124 2.92 -3.61 1.12
CA GLY A 124 2.46 -5.00 1.02
C GLY A 124 1.82 -5.52 2.31
N PHE A 125 0.68 -6.19 2.18
CA PHE A 125 0.04 -6.96 3.24
C PHE A 125 0.74 -8.31 3.40
N ASP A 126 1.63 -8.46 4.38
CA ASP A 126 2.14 -9.77 4.77
C ASP A 126 2.55 -9.88 6.24
N ASN A 127 1.62 -9.82 7.21
CA ASN A 127 1.91 -10.23 8.60
C ASN A 127 3.16 -9.59 9.25
N ARG A 128 3.57 -8.36 8.84
CA ARG A 128 4.80 -7.67 9.27
C ARG A 128 6.12 -8.30 8.73
N ALA A 129 6.08 -9.07 7.65
CA ALA A 129 7.23 -9.79 7.09
C ALA A 129 7.96 -9.07 5.94
N GLY A 130 7.42 -7.97 5.43
CA GLY A 130 8.14 -7.10 4.49
C GLY A 130 7.33 -6.93 3.21
N GLY A 131 6.43 -5.96 3.25
CA GLY A 131 5.55 -5.64 2.14
C GLY A 131 6.22 -4.76 1.10
N VAL A 132 6.09 -5.18 -0.17
CA VAL A 132 6.33 -4.38 -1.39
C VAL A 132 5.89 -2.93 -1.19
N ILE A 133 6.77 -1.94 -1.43
CA ILE A 133 6.39 -0.50 -1.49
C ILE A 133 6.27 -0.10 -2.96
N THR A 134 5.09 -0.25 -3.54
CA THR A 134 4.91 0.12 -4.96
C THR A 134 4.79 1.63 -5.08
N PHE A 135 5.68 2.28 -5.85
CA PHE A 135 5.54 3.66 -6.33
C PHE A 135 4.87 3.67 -7.71
N ALA A 136 3.56 3.47 -7.79
CA ALA A 136 2.89 3.47 -9.09
C ALA A 136 2.63 4.91 -9.55
N LYS A 137 3.23 5.35 -10.66
CA LYS A 137 2.65 6.43 -11.45
C LYS A 137 1.23 6.01 -11.84
N LYS A 138 0.22 6.87 -11.70
CA LYS A 138 -1.17 6.64 -12.17
C LYS A 138 -1.27 6.68 -13.70
N VAL A 139 -0.30 6.07 -14.36
CA VAL A 139 -0.21 5.89 -15.80
C VAL A 139 0.58 4.58 -15.96
N ASN A 140 -0.13 3.45 -15.97
CA ASN A 140 0.33 2.08 -16.30
C ASN A 140 1.83 1.79 -16.09
N ASN A 141 2.20 1.12 -15.01
CA ASN A 141 3.44 0.33 -15.02
C ASN A 141 3.11 -1.10 -15.49
N SER A 142 4.04 -1.73 -16.21
CA SER A 142 3.87 -3.09 -16.73
C SER A 142 4.37 -4.17 -15.77
N TYR A 143 4.78 -3.79 -14.56
CA TYR A 143 5.44 -4.68 -13.63
C TYR A 143 4.44 -5.24 -12.62
N SER A 144 4.55 -6.54 -12.32
CA SER A 144 3.86 -7.16 -11.19
C SER A 144 4.91 -7.78 -10.29
N ILE A 145 4.89 -7.44 -9.00
CA ILE A 145 5.82 -7.98 -8.00
C ILE A 145 4.99 -8.69 -6.94
N ALA A 146 5.32 -9.95 -6.66
CA ALA A 146 4.70 -10.72 -5.58
C ALA A 146 5.78 -11.42 -4.76
N THR A 147 5.73 -11.28 -3.44
CA THR A 147 6.61 -11.98 -2.51
C THR A 147 6.14 -13.42 -2.32
N VAL A 148 7.06 -14.36 -2.42
CA VAL A 148 6.83 -15.77 -2.07
C VAL A 148 7.56 -15.99 -0.75
N MET A 149 6.84 -16.15 0.36
CA MET A 149 7.48 -16.36 1.66
C MET A 149 8.46 -17.53 1.62
N GLY A 150 9.67 -17.33 2.12
CA GLY A 150 10.72 -18.34 2.17
C GLY A 150 11.64 -18.14 3.36
N GLY A 151 11.11 -18.21 4.59
CA GLY A 151 11.92 -18.18 5.80
C GLY A 151 12.98 -19.30 5.81
N PRO A 152 14.13 -19.12 6.49
CA PRO A 152 15.15 -20.15 6.58
C PRO A 152 14.58 -21.40 7.28
N SER A 153 14.95 -22.58 6.79
CA SER A 153 14.45 -23.86 7.29
C SER A 153 14.84 -24.17 8.74
N THR A 154 15.86 -23.49 9.30
CA THR A 154 16.27 -23.58 10.72
C THR A 154 17.20 -22.42 11.10
N GLY A 155 16.88 -21.68 12.18
CA GLY A 155 17.75 -20.71 12.88
C GLY A 155 17.90 -19.33 12.22
N GLY A 156 17.69 -18.26 12.98
CA GLY A 156 17.84 -16.86 12.53
C GLY A 156 16.52 -16.15 12.21
N SER A 157 16.59 -14.86 11.87
CA SER A 157 15.41 -14.06 11.51
C SER A 157 14.77 -14.57 10.20
N PRO A 158 13.42 -14.65 10.11
CA PRO A 158 12.73 -15.07 8.88
C PRO A 158 13.05 -14.17 7.68
N ASN A 159 13.46 -12.94 7.94
CA ASN A 159 13.77 -11.94 6.93
C ASN A 159 15.13 -12.18 6.23
N ARG A 160 15.97 -13.08 6.77
CA ARG A 160 17.29 -13.35 6.19
C ARG A 160 17.24 -14.04 4.84
N LYS A 161 16.09 -14.63 4.45
CA LYS A 161 15.86 -15.17 3.13
C LYS A 161 14.51 -14.68 2.60
N MET A 162 14.55 -14.03 1.45
CA MET A 162 13.38 -13.45 0.80
C MET A 162 13.30 -13.97 -0.63
N THR A 163 12.08 -14.17 -1.13
CA THR A 163 11.83 -14.56 -2.52
C THR A 163 10.75 -13.69 -3.12
N TRP A 164 10.98 -13.22 -4.34
CA TRP A 164 10.02 -12.44 -5.13
C TRP A 164 9.83 -13.08 -6.49
N THR A 165 8.64 -12.88 -7.06
CA THR A 165 8.36 -13.09 -8.47
C THR A 165 8.06 -11.74 -9.10
N VAL A 166 8.72 -11.44 -10.21
CA VAL A 166 8.62 -10.17 -10.93
C VAL A 166 8.23 -10.46 -12.38
N SER A 167 7.06 -10.00 -12.80
CA SER A 167 6.60 -10.07 -14.19
C SER A 167 6.79 -8.72 -14.88
N GLY A 168 7.02 -8.75 -16.20
CA GLY A 168 7.15 -7.53 -17.00
C GLY A 168 8.52 -6.85 -16.96
N ALA A 169 9.50 -7.41 -16.23
CA ALA A 169 10.88 -6.93 -16.16
C ALA A 169 11.88 -8.05 -16.52
N SER A 170 13.05 -7.66 -17.03
CA SER A 170 14.22 -8.56 -17.14
C SER A 170 15.10 -8.50 -15.89
N GLU A 171 15.94 -9.52 -15.67
CA GLU A 171 16.87 -9.58 -14.53
C GLU A 171 17.77 -8.34 -14.42
N SER A 172 18.21 -7.78 -15.56
CA SER A 172 19.01 -6.56 -15.61
C SER A 172 18.31 -5.30 -15.10
N GLN A 173 16.99 -5.31 -15.02
CA GLN A 173 16.17 -4.22 -14.49
C GLN A 173 15.89 -4.37 -13.00
N ILE A 174 16.37 -5.45 -12.36
CA ILE A 174 16.08 -5.77 -10.97
C ILE A 174 17.37 -5.65 -10.15
N THR A 175 17.30 -4.91 -9.06
CA THR A 175 18.34 -4.90 -8.03
C THR A 175 17.76 -5.28 -6.68
N VAL A 176 18.57 -5.84 -5.79
CA VAL A 176 18.14 -6.20 -4.43
C VAL A 176 18.90 -5.32 -3.45
N GLN A 177 18.16 -4.62 -2.60
CA GLN A 177 18.69 -3.59 -1.70
C GLN A 177 18.34 -3.93 -0.25
N ASN A 178 19.31 -3.81 0.65
CA ASN A 178 19.05 -3.68 2.08
C ASN A 178 18.92 -2.18 2.39
N PHE A 179 17.70 -1.71 2.67
CA PHE A 179 17.40 -0.31 2.92
C PHE A 179 17.96 0.19 4.25
N CYS A 180 18.05 -0.68 5.27
CA CYS A 180 18.59 -0.32 6.58
C CYS A 180 20.11 -0.10 6.54
N LEU A 181 20.81 -0.84 5.69
CA LEU A 181 22.25 -0.66 5.47
C LEU A 181 22.57 0.29 4.33
N ASN A 182 21.56 0.71 3.56
CA ASN A 182 21.71 1.43 2.30
C ASN A 182 22.76 0.75 1.37
N LYS A 183 22.67 -0.57 1.22
CA LYS A 183 23.59 -1.36 0.39
C LYS A 183 22.86 -2.32 -0.54
N ASN A 184 23.42 -2.49 -1.74
CA ASN A 184 23.04 -3.59 -2.61
C ASN A 184 23.40 -4.91 -1.92
N VAL A 185 22.47 -5.85 -1.85
CA VAL A 185 22.67 -7.13 -1.14
C VAL A 185 23.85 -7.92 -1.69
N LYS A 186 24.14 -7.84 -2.99
CA LYS A 186 25.32 -8.49 -3.60
C LYS A 186 26.66 -7.99 -3.03
N ASN A 187 26.68 -6.84 -2.39
CA ASN A 187 27.87 -6.23 -1.79
C ASN A 187 27.97 -6.46 -0.27
N ILE A 188 27.06 -7.24 0.31
CA ILE A 188 27.09 -7.60 1.74
C ILE A 188 27.82 -8.94 1.89
N SER A 189 28.78 -8.99 2.82
CA SER A 189 29.56 -10.20 3.07
C SER A 189 28.66 -11.36 3.50
N GLY A 190 28.73 -12.49 2.79
CA GLY A 190 27.93 -13.68 3.06
C GLY A 190 26.49 -13.63 2.54
N ALA A 191 26.10 -12.54 1.86
CA ALA A 191 24.81 -12.43 1.21
C ALA A 191 24.84 -13.01 -0.22
N THR A 192 23.69 -13.46 -0.71
CA THR A 192 23.51 -14.01 -2.05
C THR A 192 22.27 -13.44 -2.71
N VAL A 193 22.30 -13.30 -4.04
CA VAL A 193 21.14 -12.97 -4.86
C VAL A 193 21.16 -13.86 -6.08
N THR A 194 20.12 -14.67 -6.24
CA THR A 194 19.93 -15.53 -7.42
C THR A 194 18.69 -15.07 -8.16
N MET A 195 18.77 -14.98 -9.48
CA MET A 195 17.64 -14.67 -10.35
C MET A 195 17.49 -15.79 -11.37
N THR A 196 16.25 -16.19 -11.61
CA THR A 196 15.92 -17.19 -12.63
C THR A 196 14.68 -16.73 -13.39
N THR A 197 14.74 -16.77 -14.72
CA THR A 197 13.61 -16.36 -15.56
C THR A 197 12.91 -17.59 -16.15
N THR A 198 11.61 -17.74 -15.91
CA THR A 198 10.77 -18.79 -16.50
C THR A 198 9.47 -18.18 -17.00
N GLY A 199 9.11 -18.40 -18.27
CA GLY A 199 7.82 -17.95 -18.82
C GLY A 199 7.60 -16.42 -18.75
N GLY A 200 8.67 -15.62 -18.80
CA GLY A 200 8.58 -14.15 -18.69
C GLY A 200 8.43 -13.61 -17.25
N VAL A 201 8.55 -14.49 -16.24
CA VAL A 201 8.56 -14.14 -14.83
C VAL A 201 9.95 -14.38 -14.26
N VAL A 202 10.53 -13.37 -13.61
CA VAL A 202 11.79 -13.47 -12.88
C VAL A 202 11.53 -13.86 -11.44
N THR A 203 12.05 -15.00 -11.00
CA THR A 203 12.10 -15.36 -9.58
C THR A 203 13.43 -14.88 -9.00
N VAL A 204 13.36 -14.03 -7.98
CA VAL A 204 14.49 -13.46 -7.26
C VAL A 204 14.56 -14.09 -5.88
N VAL A 205 15.68 -14.70 -5.52
CA VAL A 205 15.93 -15.23 -4.18
C VAL A 205 17.12 -14.50 -3.59
N ALA A 206 16.92 -13.82 -2.48
CA ALA A 206 17.99 -13.12 -1.76
C ALA A 206 18.20 -13.74 -0.38
N THR A 207 19.46 -13.92 0.00
CA THR A 207 19.85 -14.24 1.37
C THR A 207 20.74 -13.11 1.87
N ASP A 208 20.42 -12.54 3.04
CA ASP A 208 21.22 -11.51 3.68
C ASP A 208 21.38 -11.84 5.18
N PRO A 209 22.58 -12.24 5.64
CA PRO A 209 22.80 -12.59 7.03
C PRO A 209 22.64 -11.39 8.00
N ALA A 210 22.71 -10.17 7.49
CA ALA A 210 22.54 -8.94 8.26
C ALA A 210 21.08 -8.44 8.30
N ASN A 211 20.15 -9.11 7.60
CA ASN A 211 18.75 -8.71 7.55
C ASN A 211 17.96 -9.30 8.74
N ASP A 212 18.30 -8.88 9.95
CA ASP A 212 17.56 -9.28 11.15
C ASP A 212 16.18 -8.60 11.26
N HIS A 213 16.01 -7.47 10.58
CA HIS A 213 14.75 -6.74 10.40
C HIS A 213 14.23 -6.89 8.96
N ALA A 214 12.98 -6.53 8.68
CA ALA A 214 12.42 -6.61 7.32
C ALA A 214 12.88 -5.40 6.47
N CYS A 215 14.16 -5.39 6.07
CA CYS A 215 14.77 -4.25 5.36
C CYS A 215 15.25 -4.57 3.94
N VAL A 216 15.11 -5.80 3.46
CA VAL A 216 15.55 -6.20 2.12
C VAL A 216 14.36 -6.21 1.17
N GLY A 217 14.51 -5.55 0.03
CA GLY A 217 13.52 -5.53 -1.05
C GLY A 217 14.16 -5.54 -2.43
N VAL A 218 13.33 -5.70 -3.46
CA VAL A 218 13.71 -5.51 -4.87
C VAL A 218 13.43 -4.08 -5.32
N LEU A 219 14.27 -3.57 -6.22
CA LEU A 219 14.01 -2.35 -6.98
C LEU A 219 13.89 -2.74 -8.45
N VAL A 220 12.76 -2.44 -9.07
CA VAL A 220 12.41 -2.87 -10.43
C VAL A 220 12.29 -1.67 -11.35
N GLY A 221 12.93 -1.77 -12.52
CA GLY A 221 12.84 -0.79 -13.59
C GLY A 221 13.63 0.50 -13.31
N PRO A 222 13.68 1.41 -14.30
CA PRO A 222 14.33 2.71 -14.13
C PRO A 222 13.67 3.59 -13.06
N GLU A 223 12.38 3.40 -12.80
CA GLU A 223 11.62 4.09 -11.75
C GLU A 223 11.96 3.61 -10.34
N ARG A 224 12.69 2.48 -10.22
CA ARG A 224 13.05 1.85 -8.94
C ARG A 224 11.83 1.57 -8.06
N ILE A 225 10.82 0.93 -8.65
CA ILE A 225 9.64 0.46 -7.92
C ILE A 225 10.09 -0.54 -6.87
N ILE A 226 9.72 -0.33 -5.60
CA ILE A 226 10.15 -1.16 -4.49
C ILE A 226 9.19 -2.35 -4.34
N GLY A 227 9.75 -3.54 -4.13
CA GLY A 227 9.04 -4.77 -3.84
C GLY A 227 9.63 -5.57 -2.71
#